data_AF-A0A943FD31-F1
#
_entry.id   AF-A0A943FD31-F1
#
_cell.length_a   1.000
_cell.length_b   1.000
_cell.length_c   1.000
_cell.angle_alpha   90.00
_cell.angle_beta   90.00
_cell.angle_gamma   90.00
#
_symmetry.space_group_name_H-M   'P 1'
#
loop_
_entity.id
_entity.type
_entity.pdbx_description
1 polymer ?
#
loop_
_entity_poly.entity_id
_entity_poly.type
_entity_poly.pdbx_seq_one_letter_code
_entity_poly.pdbx_strand_id
1 'polypeptide(L)'
;MKVAVVGSRGLHVEDLGRYLPADTTEIVSGGAVGVDTSAREYALAHGLLLTEFRPDYSRYGRSAPLRRTRQIVDYADLVLLFWDGSSHGTRHVLNLCRSLSKPHRLFSPREAGASEE
;
A
#
# COMPACT_ATOMS: atom_id res chain seq x y z
N MET A 1 -6.21 9.50 -9.93
CA MET A 1 -6.59 8.16 -9.40
C MET A 1 -6.04 7.99 -7.99
N LYS A 2 -6.73 7.20 -7.17
CA LYS A 2 -6.32 6.89 -5.79
C LYS A 2 -5.45 5.64 -5.79
N VAL A 3 -4.26 5.70 -5.22
CA VAL A 3 -3.34 4.55 -5.20
C VAL A 3 -3.05 4.16 -3.75
N ALA A 4 -3.44 2.94 -3.39
CA ALA A 4 -3.08 2.35 -2.11
C ALA A 4 -1.66 1.81 -2.16
N VAL A 5 -0.88 2.17 -1.15
CA VAL A 5 0.47 1.68 -0.96
C VAL A 5 0.51 0.91 0.34
N VAL A 6 0.86 -0.38 0.22
CA VAL A 6 0.85 -1.33 1.33
C VAL A 6 2.09 -2.19 1.24
N GLY A 7 2.79 -2.35 2.35
CA GLY A 7 4.04 -3.10 2.31
C GLY A 7 4.46 -3.72 3.62
N SER A 8 5.58 -4.42 3.52
CA SER A 8 6.22 -5.05 4.67
C SER A 8 6.93 -4.00 5.51
N ARG A 9 6.82 -4.11 6.83
CA ARG A 9 7.35 -3.11 7.79
C ARG A 9 8.86 -2.88 7.72
N GLY A 10 9.60 -3.84 7.18
CA GLY A 10 11.05 -3.78 7.00
C GLY A 10 11.50 -3.33 5.60
N LEU A 11 10.58 -3.02 4.70
CA LEU A 11 10.92 -2.49 3.37
C LEU A 11 10.75 -0.97 3.37
N HIS A 12 11.67 -0.30 2.69
CA HIS A 12 11.62 1.13 2.43
C HIS A 12 11.68 1.35 0.91
N VAL A 13 10.88 2.28 0.40
CA VAL A 13 10.82 2.59 -1.03
C VAL A 13 11.24 4.04 -1.21
N GLU A 14 12.48 4.26 -1.66
CA GLU A 14 13.04 5.62 -1.78
C GLU A 14 12.34 6.44 -2.86
N ASP A 15 12.07 5.83 -4.02
CA ASP A 15 11.35 6.48 -5.11
C ASP A 15 10.07 5.70 -5.39
N LEU A 16 8.99 6.13 -4.74
CA LEU A 16 7.67 5.57 -4.96
C LEU A 16 7.09 6.01 -6.32
N GLY A 17 7.56 7.14 -6.85
CA GLY A 17 7.12 7.75 -8.11
C GLY A 17 7.26 6.82 -9.29
N ARG A 18 8.37 6.06 -9.36
CA ARG A 18 8.57 5.04 -10.42
C ARG A 18 7.47 3.99 -10.49
N TYR A 19 6.79 3.71 -9.38
CA TYR A 19 5.73 2.70 -9.29
C TYR A 19 4.34 3.31 -9.40
N LEU A 20 4.23 4.62 -9.17
CA LEU A 20 2.98 5.34 -9.22
C LEU A 20 2.64 5.71 -10.66
N PRO A 21 1.40 5.48 -11.11
CA PRO A 21 0.94 6.00 -12.38
C PRO A 21 0.95 7.54 -12.37
N ALA A 22 1.22 8.15 -13.52
CA ALA A 22 1.33 9.60 -13.67
C ALA A 22 0.05 10.35 -13.25
N ASP A 23 -1.12 9.73 -13.42
CA ASP A 23 -2.41 10.29 -13.03
C ASP A 23 -2.74 10.12 -11.53
N THR A 24 -1.78 9.74 -10.68
CA THR A 24 -1.99 9.61 -9.24
C THR A 24 -2.29 10.98 -8.64
N THR A 25 -3.44 11.08 -7.97
CA THR A 25 -3.90 12.31 -7.30
C THR A 25 -3.94 12.16 -5.78
N GLU A 26 -4.02 10.93 -5.29
CA GLU A 26 -4.16 10.61 -3.87
C GLU A 26 -3.44 9.31 -3.55
N ILE A 27 -2.65 9.32 -2.48
CA ILE A 27 -1.97 8.17 -1.92
C ILE A 27 -2.74 7.71 -0.69
N VAL A 28 -3.12 6.43 -0.70
CA VAL A 28 -3.83 5.79 0.40
C VAL A 28 -2.84 4.89 1.14
N SER A 29 -2.64 5.15 2.42
CA SER A 29 -1.69 4.41 3.25
C SER A 29 -2.39 3.85 4.47
N GLY A 30 -1.79 2.86 5.09
CA GLY A 30 -2.21 2.39 6.37
C GLY A 30 -1.60 3.15 7.55
N GLY A 31 -0.51 3.89 7.34
CA GLY A 31 0.25 4.53 8.41
C GLY A 31 1.06 3.55 9.26
N ALA A 32 1.47 2.41 8.70
CA ALA A 32 2.46 1.54 9.32
C ALA A 32 3.89 2.10 9.16
N VAL A 33 4.86 1.52 9.89
CA VAL A 33 6.29 1.79 9.65
C VAL A 33 6.77 1.08 8.38
N GLY A 34 7.80 1.62 7.72
CA GLY A 34 8.38 1.08 6.49
C GLY A 34 7.76 1.71 5.24
N VAL A 35 7.23 0.89 4.34
CA VAL A 35 6.69 1.33 3.04
C VAL A 35 5.59 2.38 3.17
N ASP A 36 4.67 2.21 4.14
CA ASP A 36 3.62 3.18 4.44
C ASP A 36 4.19 4.56 4.84
N THR A 37 5.38 4.60 5.47
CA THR A 37 6.09 5.83 5.81
C THR A 37 6.67 6.48 4.55
N SER A 38 7.32 5.70 3.68
CA SER A 38 7.79 6.19 2.38
C SER A 38 6.66 6.77 1.54
N ALA A 39 5.48 6.12 1.56
CA ALA A 39 4.30 6.62 0.84
C ALA A 39 3.81 7.97 1.35
N ARG A 40 3.81 8.15 2.67
CA ARG A 40 3.49 9.44 3.30
C ARG A 40 4.50 10.52 2.92
N GLU A 41 5.79 10.22 3.03
CA GLU A 41 6.85 11.18 2.70
C GLU A 41 6.80 11.59 1.23
N TYR A 42 6.62 10.63 0.33
CA TYR A 42 6.45 10.90 -1.09
C TYR A 42 5.22 11.77 -1.37
N ALA A 43 4.07 11.47 -0.77
CA ALA A 43 2.85 12.26 -0.94
C ALA A 43 3.06 13.71 -0.52
N LEU A 44 3.66 13.92 0.65
CA LEU A 44 3.94 15.25 1.18
C LEU A 44 4.96 16.01 0.33
N ALA A 45 6.01 15.35 -0.14
CA ALA A 45 7.05 15.95 -0.97
C ALA A 45 6.52 16.38 -2.36
N HIS A 46 5.56 15.65 -2.92
CA HIS A 46 4.98 15.91 -4.24
C HIS A 46 3.64 16.67 -4.20
N GLY A 47 3.18 17.05 -3.01
CA GLY A 47 1.89 17.75 -2.84
C GLY A 47 0.66 16.91 -3.20
N LEU A 48 0.76 15.57 -3.11
CA LEU A 48 -0.36 14.66 -3.32
C LEU A 48 -1.23 14.57 -2.07
N LEU A 49 -2.52 14.30 -2.26
CA LEU A 49 -3.42 14.00 -1.15
C LEU A 49 -2.98 12.72 -0.46
N LEU A 50 -2.95 12.71 0.87
CA LEU A 50 -2.61 11.54 1.67
C LEU A 50 -3.80 11.14 2.55
N THR A 51 -4.28 9.92 2.39
CA THR A 51 -5.35 9.34 3.21
C THR A 51 -4.81 8.15 3.97
N GLU A 52 -4.69 8.30 5.30
CA GLU A 52 -4.22 7.23 6.19
C GLU A 52 -5.39 6.54 6.90
N PHE A 53 -5.57 5.24 6.64
CA PHE A 53 -6.56 4.44 7.38
C PHE A 53 -5.91 3.78 8.59
N ARG A 54 -6.22 4.26 9.79
CA ARG A 54 -5.76 3.64 11.05
C ARG A 54 -6.76 2.60 11.57
N PRO A 55 -6.30 1.50 12.18
CA PRO A 55 -7.20 0.49 12.74
C PRO A 55 -8.02 1.07 13.90
N ASP A 56 -9.36 1.02 13.76
CA ASP A 56 -10.30 1.43 14.81
C ASP A 56 -10.56 0.27 15.80
N TYR A 57 -9.67 0.16 16.79
CA TYR A 57 -9.78 -0.85 17.85
C TYR A 57 -10.97 -0.64 18.76
N SER A 58 -11.45 0.61 18.92
CA SER A 58 -12.61 0.93 19.75
C SER A 58 -13.87 0.29 19.19
N ARG A 59 -14.05 0.37 17.86
CA ARG A 59 -15.25 -0.13 17.18
C ARG A 59 -15.18 -1.61 16.81
N TYR A 60 -13.99 -2.13 16.45
CA TYR A 60 -13.85 -3.47 15.87
C TYR A 60 -12.94 -4.42 16.67
N GLY A 61 -12.37 -3.96 17.79
CA GLY A 61 -11.51 -4.77 18.65
C GLY A 61 -10.37 -5.43 17.87
N ARG A 62 -10.17 -6.74 18.08
CA ARG A 62 -9.10 -7.52 17.45
C ARG A 62 -9.22 -7.63 15.92
N SER A 63 -10.39 -7.35 15.36
CA SER A 63 -10.64 -7.39 13.91
C SER A 63 -10.38 -6.06 13.20
N ALA A 64 -10.04 -5.01 13.95
CA ALA A 64 -9.77 -3.68 13.39
C ALA A 64 -8.73 -3.65 12.26
N PRO A 65 -7.59 -4.39 12.35
CA PRO A 65 -6.61 -4.40 11.27
C PRO A 65 -7.16 -4.96 9.96
N LEU A 66 -7.94 -6.04 10.02
CA LEU A 66 -8.54 -6.69 8.85
C LEU A 66 -9.56 -5.78 8.17
N ARG A 67 -10.40 -5.11 8.96
CA ARG A 67 -11.41 -4.15 8.46
C ARG A 67 -10.74 -2.96 7.78
N ARG A 68 -9.73 -2.37 8.42
CA ARG A 68 -8.94 -1.28 7.87
C ARG A 68 -8.26 -1.67 6.56
N THR A 69 -7.66 -2.86 6.48
CA THR A 69 -7.07 -3.37 5.22
C THR A 69 -8.10 -3.46 4.10
N ARG A 70 -9.32 -3.92 4.40
CA ARG A 70 -10.40 -3.94 3.41
C ARG A 70 -10.82 -2.54 2.97
N GLN A 71 -10.91 -1.59 3.89
CA GLN A 71 -11.24 -0.21 3.56
C GLN A 71 -10.18 0.42 2.64
N ILE A 72 -8.90 0.17 2.87
CA ILE A 72 -7.81 0.65 2.01
C ILE A 72 -7.98 0.12 0.58
N VAL A 73 -8.17 -1.20 0.43
CA VAL A 73 -8.30 -1.86 -0.89
C VAL A 73 -9.58 -1.41 -1.62
N ASP A 74 -10.66 -1.23 -0.89
CA ASP A 74 -11.94 -0.80 -1.45
C ASP A 74 -11.87 0.65 -1.94
N TYR A 75 -11.31 1.55 -1.12
CA TYR A 75 -11.24 2.98 -1.36
C TYR A 75 -10.25 3.38 -2.46
N ALA A 76 -9.10 2.71 -2.57
CA ALA A 76 -8.13 2.99 -3.63
C ALA A 76 -8.61 2.49 -4.99
N ASP A 77 -8.16 3.08 -6.10
CA ASP A 77 -8.43 2.56 -7.45
C ASP A 77 -7.42 1.46 -7.81
N LEU A 78 -6.16 1.60 -7.40
CA LEU A 78 -5.04 0.68 -7.64
C LEU A 78 -4.34 0.36 -6.33
N VAL A 79 -3.86 -0.87 -6.14
CA VAL A 79 -3.10 -1.28 -4.95
C VAL A 79 -1.68 -1.69 -5.32
N LEU A 80 -0.68 -1.00 -4.79
CA LEU A 80 0.74 -1.36 -4.89
C LEU A 80 1.16 -2.13 -3.63
N LEU A 81 1.53 -3.40 -3.80
CA LEU A 81 1.93 -4.30 -2.72
C LEU A 81 3.45 -4.52 -2.75
N PHE A 82 4.13 -4.10 -1.70
CA PHE A 82 5.57 -4.33 -1.51
C PHE A 82 5.79 -5.52 -0.58
N TRP A 83 6.05 -6.69 -1.15
CA TRP A 83 6.15 -7.95 -0.41
C TRP A 83 7.54 -8.54 -0.46
N ASP A 84 8.13 -8.75 0.72
CA ASP A 84 9.41 -9.40 0.95
C ASP A 84 9.34 -10.94 0.83
N GLY A 85 8.17 -11.51 0.55
CA GLY A 85 7.93 -12.96 0.50
C GLY A 85 7.67 -13.62 1.86
N SER A 86 7.88 -12.90 2.97
CA SER A 86 7.75 -13.42 4.34
C SER A 86 6.57 -12.82 5.10
N SER A 87 6.18 -11.57 4.79
CA SER A 87 5.12 -10.86 5.49
C SER A 87 3.73 -11.49 5.30
N HIS A 88 3.20 -12.12 6.36
CA HIS A 88 1.83 -12.66 6.39
C HIS A 88 0.76 -11.57 6.20
N GLY A 89 1.02 -10.34 6.66
CA GLY A 89 0.10 -9.22 6.51
C GLY A 89 -0.08 -8.81 5.05
N THR A 90 1.02 -8.72 4.31
CA THR A 90 0.99 -8.37 2.87
C THR A 90 0.33 -9.46 2.05
N ARG A 91 0.58 -10.74 2.38
CA ARG A 91 -0.12 -11.89 1.76
C ARG A 91 -1.64 -11.81 1.94
N HIS A 92 -2.12 -11.37 3.09
CA HIS A 92 -3.55 -11.17 3.33
C HIS A 92 -4.13 -10.11 2.39
N VAL A 93 -3.41 -8.99 2.21
CA VAL A 93 -3.84 -7.90 1.32
C VAL A 93 -3.90 -8.38 -0.14
N LEU A 94 -2.90 -9.16 -0.58
CA LEU A 94 -2.86 -9.74 -1.93
C LEU A 94 -4.08 -10.62 -2.20
N ASN A 95 -4.40 -11.53 -1.28
CA ASN A 95 -5.58 -12.39 -1.39
C ASN A 95 -6.87 -11.56 -1.42
N LEU A 96 -6.95 -10.48 -0.65
CA LEU A 96 -8.10 -9.59 -0.65
C LEU A 96 -8.26 -8.86 -1.98
N CYS A 97 -7.17 -8.35 -2.56
CA CYS A 97 -7.19 -7.71 -3.88
C CYS A 97 -7.69 -8.69 -4.96
N ARG A 98 -7.18 -9.93 -4.94
CA ARG A 98 -7.63 -11.00 -5.84
C ARG A 98 -9.11 -11.33 -5.66
N SER A 99 -9.56 -11.47 -4.42
CA SER A 99 -10.97 -11.76 -4.11
C SER A 99 -11.92 -10.64 -4.53
N LEU A 100 -11.46 -9.39 -4.48
CA LEU A 100 -12.25 -8.22 -4.87
C LEU A 100 -12.06 -7.84 -6.34
N SER A 101 -11.29 -8.62 -7.11
CA SER A 101 -10.89 -8.29 -8.48
C SER A 101 -10.34 -6.86 -8.63
N LYS A 102 -9.65 -6.38 -7.58
CA LYS A 102 -9.08 -5.04 -7.54
C LYS A 102 -7.76 -5.03 -8.33
N PRO A 103 -7.52 -4.04 -9.21
CA PRO A 103 -6.24 -3.95 -9.89
C PRO A 103 -5.13 -3.75 -8.86
N HIS A 104 -4.11 -4.58 -8.94
CA HIS A 104 -3.01 -4.59 -7.99
C HIS A 104 -1.68 -4.90 -8.68
N ARG A 105 -0.59 -4.34 -8.17
CA ARG A 105 0.78 -4.65 -8.59
C ARG A 105 1.57 -5.15 -7.39
N LEU A 106 2.25 -6.28 -7.56
CA LEU A 106 3.10 -6.87 -6.54
C LEU A 106 4.55 -6.57 -6.88
N PHE A 107 5.28 -5.98 -5.94
CA PHE A 107 6.70 -5.71 -6.04
C PHE A 107 7.43 -6.50 -4.97
N SER A 108 8.43 -7.25 -5.40
CA SER A 108 9.33 -7.96 -4.49
C SER A 108 10.69 -7.28 -4.50
N PRO A 109 11.42 -7.22 -3.36
CA PRO A 109 12.74 -6.61 -3.29
C PRO A 109 13.76 -7.26 -4.23
N ARG A 110 13.47 -8.46 -4.73
CA ARG A 110 14.28 -9.17 -5.74
C ARG A 110 14.13 -8.60 -7.15
N GLU A 111 13.05 -7.87 -7.43
CA GLU A 111 12.73 -7.30 -8.75
C GLU A 111 12.89 -5.77 -8.80
N ALA A 112 13.16 -5.09 -7.68
CA ALA A 112 13.42 -3.65 -7.67
C ALA A 112 14.74 -3.24 -8.37
N GLY A 113 15.47 -4.21 -8.93
CA GLY A 113 16.63 -4.02 -9.81
C GLY A 113 16.50 -4.71 -11.18
N ALA A 114 15.32 -5.20 -11.56
CA ALA A 114 15.08 -5.71 -12.90
C ALA A 114 14.59 -4.57 -13.79
N SER A 115 15.51 -4.09 -14.61
CA SER A 115 15.33 -3.11 -15.68
C SER A 115 14.04 -3.36 -16.47
N GLU A 116 13.36 -2.26 -16.79
CA GLU A 116 12.56 -2.17 -18.00
C GLU A 116 13.48 -2.48 -19.20
N GLU A 117 13.07 -3.44 -20.03
CA GLU A 117 13.61 -3.70 -21.37
C GLU A 117 12.43 -3.88 -22.34
#